data_AF-A0ABD2FNC3-F1
#
_entry.id   AF-A0ABD2FNC3-F1
#
_cell.length_a   1.000
_cell.length_b   1.000
_cell.length_c   1.000
_cell.angle_alpha   90.00
_cell.angle_beta   90.00
_cell.angle_gamma   90.00
#
_symmetry.space_group_name_H-M   'P 1'
#
loop_
_entity.id
_entity.type
_entity.pdbx_description
1 polymer ?
#
loop_
_entity_poly.entity_id
_entity_poly.type
_entity_poly.pdbx_seq_one_letter_code
_entity_poly.pdbx_strand_id
1 'polypeptide(L)'
;MALLRSGWLWRQTSVLKRWKLNWCDLWIDGSLCFYKNESRRDLEHRVSLKTRCVDVRSGLECGGVSPPESNPRENLVVVQLSNGSTVNLCANSEDESIAWKLTLLDTRRNPVFQYDPYEDSYEAIPINSYHTVYITPGAGPGTHQVLVQRDPFDGVMERMALGLLAGMAAGTAMRSFLFMPFFFC
;
A
#
# COMPACT_ATOMS: atom_id res chain seq x y z
N MET A 1 2.97 4.43 -11.16
CA MET A 1 3.72 3.86 -10.02
C MET A 1 3.27 4.58 -8.77
N ALA A 2 2.89 3.85 -7.72
CA ALA A 2 2.43 4.46 -6.47
C ALA A 2 3.62 4.78 -5.55
N LEU A 3 3.61 5.97 -4.96
CA LEU A 3 4.59 6.41 -3.97
C LEU A 3 4.14 5.92 -2.59
N LEU A 4 5.01 5.21 -1.87
CA LEU A 4 4.76 4.77 -0.49
C LEU A 4 5.11 5.88 0.50
N ARG A 5 6.28 6.50 0.31
CA ARG A 5 6.80 7.52 1.21
C ARG A 5 7.77 8.43 0.49
N SER A 6 7.77 9.70 0.86
CA SER A 6 8.79 10.66 0.43
C SER A 6 9.24 11.54 1.58
N GLY A 7 10.47 12.02 1.55
CA GLY A 7 10.95 13.02 2.49
C GLY A 7 12.43 13.31 2.36
N TRP A 8 12.88 14.32 3.08
CA TRP A 8 14.29 14.68 3.16
C TRP A 8 15.03 13.69 4.06
N LEU A 9 16.14 13.15 3.55
CA LEU A 9 17.04 12.30 4.31
C LEU A 9 18.48 12.68 4.01
N TRP A 10 19.30 12.71 5.05
CA TRP A 10 20.74 12.76 4.87
C TRP A 10 21.22 11.40 4.39
N ARG A 11 21.99 11.38 3.32
CA ARG A 11 22.59 10.18 2.74
C ARG A 11 24.10 10.31 2.77
N GLN A 12 24.77 9.24 3.22
CA GLN A 12 26.21 9.17 3.11
C GLN A 12 26.63 8.73 1.70
N THR A 13 27.52 9.48 1.08
CA THR A 13 28.10 9.12 -0.22
C THR A 13 29.03 7.92 -0.09
N SER A 14 29.02 7.01 -1.07
CA SER A 14 29.82 5.78 -1.03
C SER A 14 31.33 6.04 -1.16
N VAL A 15 31.71 7.04 -1.97
CA VAL A 15 33.12 7.33 -2.31
C VAL A 15 33.79 8.21 -1.26
N LEU A 16 33.21 9.38 -0.95
CA LEU A 16 33.81 10.39 -0.08
C LEU A 16 33.33 10.29 1.38
N LYS A 17 32.41 9.37 1.69
CA LYS A 17 31.80 9.20 3.01
C LYS A 17 31.20 10.48 3.61
N ARG A 18 30.92 11.48 2.78
CA ARG A 18 30.29 12.75 3.15
C ARG A 18 28.77 12.60 3.18
N TRP A 19 28.14 13.21 4.19
CA TRP A 19 26.70 13.35 4.30
C TRP A 19 26.17 14.45 3.37
N LYS A 20 25.13 14.14 2.61
CA LYS A 20 24.42 15.07 1.73
C LYS A 20 22.92 14.97 2.00
N LEU A 21 22.23 16.11 2.04
CA LEU A 21 20.78 16.14 2.16
C LEU A 21 20.17 15.86 0.79
N ASN A 22 19.37 14.80 0.70
CA ASN A 22 18.75 14.35 -0.54
C ASN A 22 17.24 14.19 -0.34
N TRP A 23 16.47 14.42 -1.40
CA TRP A 23 15.06 14.05 -1.43
C TRP A 23 14.94 12.55 -1.70
N CYS A 24 14.31 11.81 -0.80
CA CYS A 24 14.17 10.36 -0.88
C CYS A 24 12.73 10.00 -1.22
N ASP A 25 12.52 9.22 -2.27
CA ASP A 25 11.23 8.63 -2.63
C ASP A 25 11.33 7.10 -2.56
N LEU A 26 10.41 6.50 -1.82
CA LEU A 26 10.20 5.05 -1.76
C LEU A 26 8.94 4.70 -2.55
N TRP A 27 9.10 3.84 -3.54
CA TRP A 27 8.06 3.41 -4.45
C TRP A 27 7.55 2.01 -4.08
N ILE A 28 6.30 1.72 -4.43
CA ILE A 28 5.65 0.43 -4.13
C ILE A 28 6.34 -0.78 -4.76
N ASP A 29 7.04 -0.57 -5.88
CA ASP A 29 7.86 -1.58 -6.54
C ASP A 29 9.11 -1.97 -5.72
N GLY A 30 9.39 -1.26 -4.61
CA GLY A 30 10.57 -1.42 -3.80
C GLY A 30 11.77 -0.63 -4.29
N SER A 31 11.59 0.30 -5.22
CA SER A 31 12.64 1.24 -5.61
C SER A 31 12.77 2.35 -4.56
N LEU A 32 13.95 2.45 -3.96
CA LEU A 32 14.36 3.57 -3.13
C LEU A 32 15.21 4.52 -3.97
N CYS A 33 14.66 5.68 -4.31
CA CYS A 33 15.28 6.67 -5.19
C CYS A 33 15.72 7.90 -4.39
N PHE A 34 16.92 8.38 -4.65
CA PHE A 34 17.48 9.59 -4.05
C PHE A 34 17.71 10.63 -5.12
N TYR A 35 17.10 11.79 -4.94
CA TYR A 35 17.20 12.94 -5.81
C TYR A 35 17.99 14.06 -5.13
N LYS A 36 18.56 14.94 -5.95
CA LYS A 36 19.23 16.15 -5.45
C LYS A 36 18.24 17.05 -4.72
N ASN A 37 17.07 17.29 -5.34
CA ASN A 37 16.02 18.17 -4.85
C ASN A 37 14.64 17.51 -5.01
N GLU A 38 13.61 18.10 -4.39
CA GLU A 38 12.19 17.74 -4.52
C GLU A 38 11.63 17.81 -5.95
N SER A 39 12.34 18.46 -6.88
CA SER A 39 11.95 18.54 -8.30
C SER A 39 11.99 17.18 -9.01
N ARG A 40 12.58 16.14 -8.39
CA ARG A 40 12.70 14.76 -8.91
C ARG A 40 13.38 14.64 -10.28
N ARG A 41 14.07 15.68 -10.74
CA ARG A 41 14.73 15.71 -12.07
C ARG A 41 16.09 15.04 -12.06
N ASP A 42 16.86 15.27 -11.00
CA ASP A 42 18.24 14.82 -10.88
C ASP A 42 18.32 13.60 -9.94
N LEU A 43 18.24 12.40 -10.51
CA LEU A 43 18.40 11.15 -9.77
C LEU A 43 19.89 10.92 -9.46
N GLU A 44 20.25 10.91 -8.18
CA GLU A 44 21.63 10.63 -7.74
C GLU A 44 21.88 9.13 -7.54
N HIS A 45 20.91 8.42 -6.97
CA HIS A 45 21.08 7.03 -6.58
C HIS A 45 19.76 6.30 -6.54
N ARG A 46 19.75 5.01 -6.91
CA ARG A 46 18.58 4.14 -6.84
C ARG A 46 18.97 2.78 -6.31
N VAL A 47 18.17 2.25 -5.39
CA VAL A 47 18.37 0.93 -4.76
C VAL A 47 17.07 0.15 -4.85
N SER A 48 17.15 -1.06 -5.39
CA SER A 48 16.04 -2.01 -5.41
C SER A 48 16.01 -2.79 -4.10
N LEU A 49 15.13 -2.41 -3.17
CA LEU A 49 15.06 -3.01 -1.84
C LEU A 49 14.59 -4.46 -1.90
N LYS A 50 13.64 -4.80 -2.77
CA LYS A 50 13.11 -6.17 -2.85
C LYS A 50 14.15 -7.22 -3.22
N THR A 51 15.09 -6.87 -4.09
CA THR A 51 16.12 -7.81 -4.56
C THR A 51 17.43 -7.70 -3.78
N ARG A 52 17.75 -6.51 -3.24
CA ARG A 52 19.05 -6.25 -2.64
C ARG A 52 19.00 -6.06 -1.12
N CYS A 53 17.90 -5.66 -0.50
CA CYS A 53 17.88 -5.38 0.93
C CYS A 53 17.88 -6.69 1.74
N VAL A 54 18.89 -6.87 2.58
CA VAL A 54 18.97 -7.97 3.54
C VAL A 54 18.33 -7.56 4.86
N ASP A 55 18.67 -6.39 5.36
CA ASP A 55 18.27 -5.93 6.70
C ASP A 55 18.28 -4.39 6.78
N VAL A 56 17.52 -3.83 7.74
CA VAL A 56 17.47 -2.39 8.00
C VAL A 56 17.60 -2.16 9.50
N ARG A 57 18.64 -1.43 9.89
CA ARG A 57 18.95 -1.05 11.28
C ARG A 57 18.65 0.41 11.51
N SER A 58 18.21 0.78 12.71
CA SER A 58 17.98 2.19 13.08
C SER A 58 18.62 2.52 14.43
N GLY A 59 18.97 3.78 14.62
CA GLY A 59 19.48 4.30 15.87
C GLY A 59 20.76 3.60 16.35
N LEU A 60 20.76 3.18 17.61
CA LEU A 60 21.90 2.51 18.26
C LEU A 60 22.26 1.15 17.67
N GLU A 61 21.37 0.54 16.88
CA GLU A 61 21.66 -0.69 16.13
C GLU A 61 22.71 -0.45 15.03
N CYS A 62 22.89 0.81 14.61
CA CYS A 62 23.82 1.23 13.55
C CYS A 62 25.27 1.26 14.07
N GLY A 63 25.86 0.08 14.27
CA GLY A 63 27.27 -0.05 14.65
C GLY A 63 28.22 0.46 13.55
N GLY A 64 29.20 1.27 13.93
CA GLY A 64 30.32 1.69 13.06
C GLY A 64 30.05 2.86 12.11
N VAL A 65 28.88 3.51 12.17
CA VAL A 65 28.57 4.70 11.37
C VAL A 65 28.49 5.93 12.27
N SER A 66 29.26 6.97 11.93
CA SER A 66 29.17 8.28 12.61
C SER A 66 28.06 9.13 11.97
N PRO A 67 27.12 9.67 12.77
CA PRO A 67 26.08 10.55 12.25
C PRO A 67 26.68 11.87 11.73
N PRO A 68 25.88 12.68 10.99
CA PRO A 68 26.23 14.06 10.71
C PRO A 68 26.55 14.82 12.02
N GLU A 69 27.48 15.79 12.00
CA GLU A 69 27.95 16.51 13.21
C GLU A 69 26.83 17.12 14.07
N SER A 70 25.69 17.44 13.48
CA SER A 70 24.54 18.04 14.16
C SER A 70 23.46 17.04 14.61
N ASN A 71 23.59 15.76 14.28
CA ASN A 71 22.51 14.78 14.47
C ASN A 71 22.89 13.68 15.47
N PRO A 72 21.95 13.26 16.33
CA PRO A 72 22.17 12.15 17.24
C PRO A 72 22.26 10.83 16.48
N ARG A 73 22.82 9.80 17.15
CA ARG A 73 22.91 8.46 16.58
C ARG A 73 21.54 7.80 16.43
N GLU A 74 20.55 8.15 17.25
CA GLU A 74 19.18 7.63 17.17
C GLU A 74 18.51 7.90 15.81
N ASN A 75 18.93 8.98 15.13
CA ASN A 75 18.39 9.37 13.83
C ASN A 75 18.93 8.53 12.65
N LEU A 76 19.94 7.69 12.89
CA LEU A 76 20.56 6.89 11.82
C LEU A 76 19.63 5.78 11.35
N VAL A 77 19.67 5.52 10.04
CA VAL A 77 19.05 4.35 9.41
C VAL A 77 20.07 3.74 8.45
N VAL A 78 20.37 2.46 8.61
CA VAL A 78 21.34 1.74 7.77
C VAL A 78 20.64 0.59 7.06
N VAL A 79 20.60 0.67 5.73
CA VAL A 79 20.10 -0.41 4.89
C VAL A 79 21.27 -1.31 4.48
N GLN A 80 21.22 -2.57 4.87
CA GLN A 80 22.21 -3.58 4.50
C GLN A 80 21.79 -4.24 3.19
N LEU A 81 22.70 -4.27 2.22
CA LEU A 81 22.47 -4.86 0.91
C LEU A 81 23.14 -6.24 0.79
N SER A 82 22.60 -7.08 -0.09
CA SER A 82 23.01 -8.48 -0.30
C SER A 82 24.43 -8.64 -0.84
N ASN A 83 24.97 -7.57 -1.43
CA ASN A 83 26.37 -7.50 -1.87
C ASN A 83 27.33 -7.09 -0.73
N GLY A 84 26.87 -7.03 0.52
CA GLY A 84 27.65 -6.59 1.68
C GLY A 84 27.84 -5.08 1.81
N SER A 85 27.36 -4.29 0.84
CA SER A 85 27.40 -2.82 0.95
C SER A 85 26.26 -2.28 1.80
N THR A 86 26.44 -1.10 2.39
CA THR A 86 25.40 -0.44 3.20
C THR A 86 25.04 0.92 2.62
N VAL A 87 23.75 1.26 2.72
CA VAL A 87 23.25 2.62 2.46
C VAL A 87 23.00 3.26 3.81
N ASN A 88 23.87 4.21 4.17
CA ASN A 88 23.78 4.92 5.43
C ASN A 88 22.95 6.19 5.24
N LEU A 89 21.90 6.30 6.03
CA LEU A 89 20.93 7.40 6.03
C LEU A 89 20.83 8.00 7.44
N CYS A 90 20.38 9.25 7.52
CA CYS A 90 20.06 9.91 8.77
C CYS A 90 18.79 10.75 8.59
N ALA A 91 17.80 10.51 9.44
CA ALA A 91 16.57 11.27 9.52
C ALA A 91 16.76 12.55 10.36
N ASN A 92 15.72 13.37 10.45
CA ASN A 92 15.76 14.58 11.28
C ASN A 92 15.34 14.30 12.74
N SER A 93 14.58 13.21 12.97
CA SER A 93 14.20 12.73 14.29
C SER A 93 14.30 11.21 14.41
N GLU A 94 14.28 10.72 15.65
CA GLU A 94 14.24 9.29 15.96
C GLU A 94 12.95 8.65 15.45
N ASP A 95 11.81 9.30 15.65
CA ASP A 95 10.52 8.81 15.15
C ASP A 95 10.52 8.65 13.63
N GLU A 96 11.12 9.60 12.91
CA GLU A 96 11.29 9.48 11.47
C GLU A 96 12.21 8.31 11.10
N SER A 97 13.30 8.11 11.84
CA SER A 97 14.25 7.02 11.59
C SER A 97 13.57 5.64 11.75
N ILE A 98 12.77 5.47 12.81
CA ILE A 98 11.98 4.27 13.08
C ILE A 98 10.93 4.09 11.98
N ALA A 99 10.20 5.15 11.64
CA ALA A 99 9.17 5.08 10.64
C ALA A 99 9.77 4.69 9.26
N TRP A 100 10.93 5.23 8.89
CA TRP A 100 11.64 4.81 7.68
C TRP A 100 12.08 3.35 7.75
N LYS A 101 12.64 2.87 8.87
CA LYS A 101 12.99 1.46 9.06
C LYS A 101 11.79 0.54 8.85
N LEU A 102 10.66 0.85 9.49
CA LEU A 102 9.43 0.06 9.36
C LEU A 102 8.93 0.02 7.92
N THR A 103 8.85 1.18 7.23
CA THR A 103 8.41 1.21 5.83
C THR A 103 9.36 0.45 4.90
N LEU A 104 10.67 0.54 5.10
CA LEU A 104 11.67 -0.18 4.29
C LEU A 104 11.58 -1.70 4.49
N LEU A 105 11.44 -2.16 5.74
CA LEU A 105 11.27 -3.58 6.06
C LEU A 105 9.95 -4.14 5.52
N ASP A 106 8.87 -3.35 5.61
CA ASP A 106 7.57 -3.71 5.07
C ASP A 106 7.62 -3.83 3.54
N THR A 107 8.22 -2.86 2.86
CA THR A 107 8.38 -2.88 1.39
C THR A 107 9.21 -4.07 0.91
N ARG A 108 10.20 -4.51 1.70
CA ARG A 108 10.97 -5.74 1.42
C ARG A 108 10.09 -6.99 1.56
N ARG A 109 9.26 -7.07 2.60
CA ARG A 109 8.41 -8.23 2.90
C ARG A 109 7.19 -8.33 2.00
N ASN A 110 6.69 -7.21 1.49
CA ASN A 110 5.48 -7.17 0.69
C ASN A 110 5.81 -7.46 -0.79
N PRO A 111 5.60 -8.69 -1.33
CA PRO A 111 5.45 -8.85 -2.77
C PRO A 111 4.39 -7.85 -3.21
N VAL A 112 4.64 -7.11 -4.31
CA VAL A 112 3.64 -6.16 -4.80
C VAL A 112 2.43 -7.01 -5.12
N PHE A 113 1.39 -6.86 -4.30
CA PHE A 113 0.14 -7.54 -4.52
C PHE A 113 -0.56 -6.76 -5.62
N GLN A 114 -0.31 -7.15 -6.86
CA GLN A 114 -1.08 -6.66 -7.98
C GLN A 114 -2.40 -7.41 -7.92
N TYR A 115 -3.45 -6.75 -7.41
CA TYR A 115 -4.79 -7.27 -7.47
C TYR A 115 -5.13 -7.57 -8.93
N ASP A 116 -5.29 -8.86 -9.24
CA ASP A 116 -5.78 -9.30 -10.54
C ASP A 116 -7.26 -9.62 -10.39
N PRO A 117 -8.19 -8.81 -10.91
CA PRO A 117 -9.63 -9.07 -10.79
C PRO A 117 -10.07 -10.40 -11.42
N TYR A 118 -9.20 -11.07 -12.18
CA TYR A 118 -9.47 -12.36 -12.82
C TYR A 118 -8.82 -13.56 -12.10
N GLU A 119 -8.14 -13.34 -10.97
CA GLU A 119 -7.63 -14.45 -10.16
C GLU A 119 -8.75 -15.03 -9.27
N ASP A 120 -9.15 -16.28 -9.50
CA ASP A 120 -10.17 -16.97 -8.68
C ASP A 120 -9.63 -17.55 -7.36
N SER A 121 -8.34 -17.37 -7.07
CA SER A 121 -7.70 -17.91 -5.86
C SER A 121 -7.97 -17.09 -4.60
N TYR A 122 -8.62 -15.93 -4.67
CA TYR A 122 -8.88 -15.12 -3.49
C TYR A 122 -9.98 -15.71 -2.60
N GLU A 123 -9.71 -15.81 -1.31
CA GLU A 123 -10.70 -16.07 -0.28
C GLU A 123 -11.33 -14.75 0.17
N ALA A 124 -12.63 -14.59 -0.07
CA ALA A 124 -13.39 -13.40 0.31
C ALA A 124 -13.94 -13.54 1.74
N ILE A 125 -13.39 -12.78 2.67
CA ILE A 125 -13.85 -12.70 4.06
C ILE A 125 -14.67 -11.41 4.24
N PRO A 126 -16.01 -11.51 4.31
CA PRO A 126 -16.85 -10.35 4.58
C PRO A 126 -16.67 -9.90 6.04
N ILE A 127 -16.16 -8.68 6.24
CA ILE A 127 -16.05 -8.07 7.59
C ILE A 127 -17.38 -7.42 7.98
N ASN A 128 -18.03 -6.76 7.03
CA ASN A 128 -19.36 -6.21 7.19
C ASN A 128 -20.07 -6.14 5.83
N SER A 129 -21.33 -5.68 5.81
CA SER A 129 -22.15 -5.55 4.61
C SER A 129 -21.57 -4.67 3.50
N TYR A 130 -20.55 -3.87 3.79
CA TYR A 130 -19.92 -2.91 2.88
C TYR A 130 -18.40 -3.14 2.70
N HIS A 131 -17.80 -4.03 3.48
CA HIS A 131 -16.36 -4.28 3.50
C HIS A 131 -16.12 -5.78 3.39
N THR A 132 -15.48 -6.17 2.30
CA THR A 132 -15.02 -7.55 2.09
C THR A 132 -13.51 -7.51 1.93
N VAL A 133 -12.81 -8.34 2.69
CA VAL A 133 -11.37 -8.52 2.57
C VAL A 133 -11.11 -9.73 1.71
N TYR A 134 -10.26 -9.58 0.70
CA TYR A 134 -9.81 -10.69 -0.13
C TYR A 134 -8.41 -11.10 0.32
N ILE A 135 -8.24 -12.39 0.62
CA ILE A 135 -7.00 -12.98 1.12
C ILE A 135 -6.57 -14.07 0.14
N THR A 136 -5.31 -14.07 -0.28
CA THR A 136 -4.79 -15.15 -1.14
C THR A 136 -4.25 -16.30 -0.27
N PRO A 137 -4.85 -17.50 -0.33
CA PRO A 137 -4.37 -18.67 0.38
C PRO A 137 -3.13 -19.21 -0.36
N GLY A 138 -2.00 -19.31 0.35
CA GLY A 138 -0.76 -19.91 -0.18
C GLY A 138 0.48 -19.01 -0.16
N ALA A 139 0.34 -17.71 0.15
CA ALA A 139 1.49 -16.91 0.55
C ALA A 139 1.91 -17.35 1.97
N GLY A 140 3.16 -17.75 2.14
CA GLY A 140 3.76 -18.04 3.46
C GLY A 140 3.67 -16.83 4.43
N PRO A 141 4.39 -16.83 5.55
CA PRO A 141 4.16 -15.90 6.67
C PRO A 141 4.20 -14.43 6.22
N GLY A 142 3.00 -13.87 5.97
CA GLY A 142 2.81 -12.64 5.19
C GLY A 142 1.47 -12.60 4.47
N THR A 143 0.38 -13.03 5.12
CA THR A 143 -0.99 -12.97 4.58
C THR A 143 -1.31 -11.60 3.99
N HIS A 144 -1.52 -11.56 2.68
CA HIS A 144 -1.88 -10.37 1.94
C HIS A 144 -3.38 -10.12 2.09
N GLN A 145 -3.73 -8.99 2.70
CA GLN A 145 -5.12 -8.57 2.92
C GLN A 145 -5.41 -7.35 2.03
N VAL A 146 -6.36 -7.49 1.11
CA VAL A 146 -6.88 -6.37 0.33
C VAL A 146 -8.27 -6.03 0.87
N LEU A 147 -8.44 -4.83 1.43
CA LEU A 147 -9.74 -4.32 1.85
C LEU A 147 -10.42 -3.64 0.67
N VAL A 148 -11.46 -4.28 0.12
CA VAL A 148 -12.31 -3.66 -0.90
C VAL A 148 -13.51 -3.05 -0.21
N GLN A 149 -13.59 -1.73 -0.24
CA GLN A 149 -14.77 -0.99 0.17
C GLN A 149 -15.73 -0.92 -1.02
N ARG A 150 -16.88 -1.59 -0.92
CA ARG A 150 -17.91 -1.52 -1.95
C ARG A 150 -18.66 -0.19 -1.78
N ASP A 151 -18.90 0.51 -2.89
CA ASP A 151 -19.64 1.78 -2.84
C ASP A 151 -21.04 1.54 -2.25
N PRO A 152 -21.51 2.39 -1.30
CA PRO A 152 -22.81 2.21 -0.65
C PRO A 152 -24.00 2.16 -1.61
N PHE A 153 -23.83 2.69 -2.83
CA PHE A 153 -24.87 2.82 -3.83
C PHE A 153 -24.97 1.64 -4.80
N ASP A 154 -23.99 0.75 -4.83
CA ASP A 154 -23.91 -0.33 -5.82
C ASP A 154 -25.05 -1.36 -5.64
N GLY A 155 -25.51 -1.59 -4.40
CA GLY A 155 -26.63 -2.48 -4.09
C GLY A 155 -28.01 -1.80 -4.01
N VAL A 156 -28.08 -0.47 -4.08
CA VAL A 156 -29.34 0.27 -3.99
C VAL A 156 -30.11 0.19 -5.30
N MET A 157 -29.40 0.21 -6.44
CA MET A 157 -30.01 0.15 -7.76
C MET A 157 -30.64 -1.23 -8.05
N GLU A 158 -29.98 -2.33 -7.66
CA GLU A 158 -30.54 -3.69 -7.79
C GLU A 158 -31.81 -3.87 -6.95
N ARG A 159 -31.83 -3.37 -5.71
CA ARG A 159 -33.00 -3.45 -4.83
C ARG A 159 -34.16 -2.59 -5.32
N MET A 160 -33.88 -1.40 -5.88
CA MET A 160 -34.89 -0.56 -6.52
C MET A 160 -35.45 -1.22 -7.79
N ALA A 161 -34.60 -1.83 -8.62
CA ALA A 161 -35.02 -2.53 -9.84
C ALA A 161 -35.92 -3.74 -9.55
N LEU A 162 -35.57 -4.55 -8.54
CA LEU A 162 -36.40 -5.67 -8.06
C LEU A 162 -37.74 -5.19 -7.48
N GLY A 163 -37.75 -4.09 -6.72
CA GLY A 163 -38.98 -3.49 -6.20
C GLY A 163 -39.91 -2.96 -7.29
N LEU A 164 -39.36 -2.36 -8.34
CA LEU A 164 -40.11 -1.87 -9.51
C LEU A 164 -40.76 -3.01 -10.31
N LEU A 165 -40.03 -4.11 -10.52
CA LEU A 165 -40.54 -5.31 -11.21
C LEU A 165 -41.68 -5.99 -10.43
N ALA A 166 -41.53 -6.12 -9.10
CA ALA A 166 -42.58 -6.67 -8.24
C ALA A 166 -43.83 -5.78 -8.21
N GLY A 167 -43.65 -4.45 -8.22
CA GLY A 167 -44.75 -3.49 -8.30
C GLY A 167 -45.53 -3.56 -9.62
N MET A 168 -44.85 -3.78 -10.74
CA MET A 168 -45.50 -3.95 -12.05
C MET A 168 -46.37 -5.21 -12.12
N ALA A 169 -45.90 -6.35 -11.59
CA ALA A 169 -46.68 -7.60 -11.59
C ALA A 169 -47.97 -7.50 -10.75
N ALA A 170 -47.90 -6.84 -9.59
CA ALA A 170 -49.08 -6.61 -8.74
C ALA A 170 -50.07 -5.61 -9.37
N GLY A 171 -49.56 -4.58 -10.06
CA GLY A 171 -50.40 -3.58 -10.75
C GLY A 171 -51.19 -4.15 -11.93
N THR A 172 -50.63 -5.11 -12.67
CA THR A 172 -51.34 -5.77 -13.78
C THR A 172 -52.47 -6.70 -13.32
N ALA A 173 -52.32 -7.35 -12.16
CA ALA A 173 -53.32 -8.27 -11.63
C ALA A 173 -54.55 -7.56 -11.02
N MET A 174 -54.41 -6.32 -10.53
CA MET A 174 -55.56 -5.56 -10.01
C MET A 174 -56.41 -4.91 -11.10
N ARG A 175 -55.85 -4.67 -12.30
CA ARG A 175 -56.61 -4.13 -13.44
C ARG A 175 -57.50 -5.19 -14.10
N SER A 176 -57.21 -6.47 -13.94
CA SER A 176 -58.01 -7.58 -14.49
C SER A 176 -59.30 -7.89 -13.72
N PHE A 177 -59.45 -7.44 -12.47
CA PHE A 177 -60.67 -7.68 -11.68
C PHE A 177 -61.75 -6.61 -11.82
N LEU A 178 -61.44 -5.45 -12.42
CA LEU A 178 -62.41 -4.35 -12.60
C LEU A 178 -63.23 -4.43 -13.90
N PHE A 179 -62.98 -5.43 -14.77
CA PHE A 179 -63.62 -5.58 -16.09
C PHE A 179 -64.16 -7.00 -16.33
N MET A 180 -64.69 -7.66 -15.29
CA MET A 180 -65.42 -8.91 -15.47
C MET A 180 -66.92 -8.60 -15.63
N PRO A 181 -67.51 -8.70 -16.84
CA PRO A 181 -68.95 -8.54 -17.00
C PRO A 181 -69.66 -9.74 -16.40
N PHE A 182 -70.75 -9.47 -15.67
CA PHE A 182 -71.66 -10.47 -15.11
C PHE A 182 -72.16 -11.44 -16.18
N PHE A 183 -71.73 -12.69 -16.10
CA PHE A 183 -72.41 -13.83 -16.70
C PHE A 183 -72.29 -15.00 -15.73
N PHE A 184 -73.34 -15.27 -14.95
CA PHE A 184 -73.90 -16.60 -14.70
C PHE A 184 -75.21 -16.42 -13.93
N CYS A 185 -76.19 -17.21 -14.35
CA CYS A 185 -77.62 -17.17 -14.04
C CYS A 185 -78.00 -17.26 -12.56
#